data_AF-A0A955SIU3-F1
#
_entry.id   AF-A0A955SIU3-F1
#
_cell.length_a   1.000
_cell.length_b   1.000
_cell.length_c   1.000
_cell.angle_alpha   90.00
_cell.angle_beta   90.00
_cell.angle_gamma   90.00
#
_symmetry.space_group_name_H-M   'P 1'
#
loop_
_entity.id
_entity.type
_entity.pdbx_description
1 polymer ?
#
loop_
_entity_poly.entity_id
_entity_poly.type
_entity_poly.pdbx_seq_one_letter_code
_entity_poly.pdbx_strand_id
1 'polypeptide(L)'
;MLWPVHLTVFDASINTIIRIRVLGGMAFLVSRTAMQTRALAQRVNVLEGFPAICSFCKKIRDEKNTWQPLERFISDRSVAKFTHGLCPECRQSQYGDCLKTGDRP
;
A
#
# COMPACT_ATOMS: atom_id res chain seq x y z
N MET A 1 31.38 -40.53 -34.46
CA MET A 1 31.91 -39.15 -34.43
C MET A 1 31.95 -38.67 -33.00
N LEU A 2 32.99 -39.07 -32.26
CA LEU A 2 33.27 -38.58 -30.91
C LEU A 2 34.39 -37.55 -31.07
N TRP A 3 34.08 -36.26 -30.97
CA TRP A 3 35.07 -35.19 -31.05
C TRP A 3 35.81 -35.14 -29.71
N PRO A 4 37.15 -35.32 -29.66
CA PRO A 4 37.89 -35.23 -28.41
C PRO A 4 38.04 -33.74 -28.09
N VAL A 5 37.22 -33.25 -27.17
CA VAL A 5 37.42 -31.92 -26.59
C VAL A 5 38.66 -32.00 -25.71
N HIS A 6 39.79 -31.49 -26.21
CA HIS A 6 40.91 -31.14 -25.36
C HIS A 6 40.46 -29.97 -24.50
N LEU A 7 39.79 -30.28 -23.39
CA LEU A 7 39.40 -29.31 -22.38
C LEU A 7 40.70 -28.88 -21.68
N THR A 8 41.39 -27.93 -22.31
CA THR A 8 42.62 -27.41 -21.74
C THR A 8 42.28 -26.52 -20.54
N VAL A 9 43.19 -26.41 -19.58
CA VAL A 9 43.04 -25.51 -18.42
C VAL A 9 42.67 -24.08 -18.88
N PHE A 10 43.07 -23.71 -20.09
CA PHE A 10 42.75 -22.44 -20.74
C PHE A 10 41.24 -22.25 -20.97
N ASP A 11 40.53 -23.24 -21.52
CA ASP A 11 39.08 -23.14 -21.79
C ASP A 11 38.27 -23.07 -20.50
N ALA A 12 38.70 -23.84 -19.49
CA ALA A 12 38.10 -23.81 -18.16
C ALA A 12 38.32 -22.44 -17.48
N SER A 13 39.49 -21.83 -17.67
CA SER A 13 39.83 -20.50 -17.13
C SER A 13 38.97 -19.42 -17.77
N ILE A 14 38.86 -19.41 -19.10
CA ILE A 14 38.04 -18.43 -19.83
C ILE A 14 36.57 -18.54 -19.44
N ASN A 15 36.00 -19.75 -19.44
CA ASN A 15 34.59 -19.96 -19.07
C ASN A 15 34.32 -19.55 -17.61
N THR A 16 35.25 -19.81 -16.69
CA THR A 16 35.13 -19.40 -15.29
C THR A 16 35.15 -17.88 -15.15
N ILE A 17 36.04 -17.19 -15.85
CA ILE A 17 36.11 -15.71 -15.85
C ILE A 17 34.82 -15.12 -16.42
N ILE A 18 34.34 -15.64 -17.55
CA ILE A 18 33.07 -15.20 -18.16
C ILE A 18 31.92 -15.41 -17.18
N ARG A 19 31.82 -16.59 -16.56
CA ARG A 19 30.76 -16.90 -15.57
C ARG A 19 30.79 -15.95 -14.38
N ILE A 20 31.97 -15.67 -13.80
CA ILE A 20 32.10 -14.74 -12.66
C ILE A 20 31.68 -13.32 -13.07
N ARG A 21 32.17 -12.85 -14.22
CA ARG A 21 31.85 -11.50 -14.72
C ARG A 21 30.37 -11.34 -15.04
N VAL A 22 29.79 -12.32 -15.72
CA VAL A 22 28.39 -12.34 -16.13
C VAL A 22 27.48 -12.46 -14.92
N LEU A 23 27.72 -13.41 -14.01
CA LEU A 23 26.92 -13.58 -12.79
C LEU A 23 27.02 -12.37 -11.86
N GLY A 24 28.22 -11.79 -11.69
CA GLY A 24 28.42 -10.58 -10.90
C GLY A 24 27.69 -9.37 -11.50
N GLY A 25 27.77 -9.19 -12.82
CA GLY A 25 27.05 -8.13 -13.52
C GLY A 25 25.54 -8.28 -13.42
N MET A 26 25.02 -9.51 -13.61
CA MET A 26 23.59 -9.80 -13.47
C MET A 26 23.11 -9.58 -12.02
N ALA A 27 23.87 -10.03 -11.02
CA ALA A 27 23.55 -9.80 -9.61
C ALA A 27 23.51 -8.30 -9.28
N PHE A 28 24.42 -7.50 -9.83
CA PHE A 28 24.42 -6.05 -9.64
C PHE A 28 23.19 -5.39 -10.26
N LEU A 29 22.82 -5.77 -11.49
CA LEU A 29 21.64 -5.22 -12.18
C LEU A 29 20.34 -5.61 -11.47
N VAL A 30 20.19 -6.86 -11.04
CA VAL A 30 19.02 -7.33 -10.27
C VAL A 30 18.95 -6.64 -8.90
N SER A 31 20.08 -6.46 -8.22
CA SER A 31 20.11 -5.74 -6.94
C SER A 31 19.66 -4.28 -7.13
N ARG A 32 20.05 -3.65 -8.25
CA ARG A 32 19.66 -2.28 -8.58
C ARG A 32 18.16 -2.16 -8.89
N THR A 33 17.57 -3.10 -9.63
CA THR A 33 16.13 -3.09 -9.91
C THR A 33 15.30 -3.38 -8.65
N ALA A 34 15.77 -4.29 -7.77
CA ALA A 34 15.10 -4.60 -6.51
C ALA A 34 15.04 -3.43 -5.52
N MET A 35 16.04 -2.53 -5.53
CA MET A 35 15.98 -1.30 -4.74
C MET A 35 14.95 -0.30 -5.28
N GLN A 36 14.77 -0.23 -6.60
CA GLN A 36 13.79 0.66 -7.22
C GLN A 36 12.35 0.21 -6.98
N THR A 37 12.07 -1.10 -7.00
CA THR A 37 10.72 -1.62 -6.74
C THR A 37 10.24 -1.32 -5.31
N ARG A 38 11.13 -1.38 -4.31
CA ARG A 38 10.81 -1.04 -2.92
C ARG A 38 10.46 0.45 -2.75
N ALA A 39 11.21 1.34 -3.40
CA ALA A 39 10.96 2.78 -3.34
C ALA A 39 9.69 3.20 -4.11
N LEU A 40 9.39 2.55 -5.24
CA LEU A 40 8.12 2.76 -5.94
C LEU A 40 6.93 2.23 -5.12
N ALA A 41 7.02 1.04 -4.52
CA ALA A 41 5.95 0.46 -3.70
C ALA A 41 5.54 1.38 -2.53
N GLN A 42 6.48 2.14 -1.96
CA GLN A 42 6.16 3.11 -0.92
C GLN A 42 5.38 4.34 -1.44
N ARG A 43 5.52 4.70 -2.72
CA ARG A 43 4.82 5.84 -3.34
C ARG A 43 3.43 5.49 -3.89
N VAL A 44 3.20 4.23 -4.28
CA VAL A 44 1.88 3.79 -4.75
C VAL A 44 0.84 3.75 -3.62
N ASN A 45 1.27 3.57 -2.36
CA ASN A 45 0.39 3.57 -1.18
C ASN A 45 -0.31 4.92 -0.87
N VAL A 46 -0.02 6.00 -1.60
CA VAL A 46 -0.64 7.31 -1.37
C VAL A 46 -1.69 7.65 -2.44
N LEU A 47 -1.83 6.84 -3.49
CA LEU A 47 -2.62 7.19 -4.68
C LEU A 47 -3.46 6.02 -5.25
N GLU A 48 -3.85 5.05 -4.42
CA GLU A 48 -4.88 4.08 -4.78
C GLU A 48 -6.28 4.73 -4.75
N GLY A 49 -6.57 5.44 -5.84
CA GLY A 49 -7.88 5.61 -6.48
C GLY A 49 -9.05 6.09 -5.61
N PHE A 50 -9.52 7.31 -5.85
CA PHE A 50 -10.74 7.89 -5.29
C PHE A 50 -11.87 6.85 -5.06
N PRO A 51 -12.13 6.43 -3.82
CA PRO A 51 -13.18 5.47 -3.54
C PRO A 51 -14.53 6.02 -3.99
N ALA A 52 -15.36 5.18 -4.59
CA ALA A 52 -16.72 5.57 -4.93
C ALA A 52 -17.53 5.77 -3.64
N ILE A 53 -17.96 7.00 -3.39
CA ILE A 53 -18.78 7.37 -2.25
C ILE A 53 -20.25 7.42 -2.68
N CYS A 54 -21.15 6.85 -1.87
CA CYS A 54 -22.59 6.99 -2.09
C CYS A 54 -23.01 8.43 -1.82
N SER A 55 -23.61 9.10 -2.80
CA SER A 55 -24.05 10.50 -2.68
C SER A 55 -25.10 10.74 -1.58
N PHE A 56 -25.84 9.69 -1.17
CA PHE A 56 -26.87 9.80 -0.14
C PHE A 56 -26.35 9.47 1.26
N CYS A 57 -25.78 8.28 1.46
CA CYS A 57 -25.38 7.80 2.79
C CYS A 57 -23.88 7.95 3.09
N LYS A 58 -23.08 8.48 2.16
CA LYS A 58 -21.63 8.69 2.28
C LYS A 58 -20.79 7.44 2.60
N LYS A 59 -21.37 6.25 2.47
CA LYS A 59 -20.61 4.98 2.54
C LYS A 59 -19.64 4.88 1.36
N ILE A 60 -18.52 4.22 1.59
CA ILE A 60 -17.51 3.93 0.57
C ILE A 60 -17.72 2.52 0.04
N ARG A 61 -17.65 2.37 -1.29
CA ARG A 61 -17.62 1.08 -1.97
C ARG A 61 -16.19 0.57 -2.11
N ASP A 62 -15.95 -0.63 -1.59
CA ASP A 62 -14.68 -1.34 -1.70
C ASP A 62 -14.58 -2.13 -3.02
N GLU A 63 -13.40 -2.66 -3.35
CA GLU A 63 -13.15 -3.45 -4.57
C GLU A 63 -14.06 -4.69 -4.67
N LYS A 64 -14.47 -5.24 -3.52
CA LYS A 64 -15.43 -6.36 -3.41
C LYS A 64 -16.89 -5.94 -3.58
N ASN A 65 -17.13 -4.74 -4.13
CA ASN A 65 -18.46 -4.16 -4.33
C ASN A 65 -19.31 -4.05 -3.04
N THR A 66 -18.65 -4.04 -1.87
CA THR A 66 -19.28 -3.97 -0.55
C THR A 66 -19.27 -2.53 -0.04
N TRP A 67 -20.35 -2.10 0.61
CA TRP A 67 -20.48 -0.76 1.18
C TRP A 67 -20.09 -0.74 2.66
N GLN A 68 -19.14 0.11 3.02
CA GLN A 68 -18.69 0.27 4.39
C GLN A 68 -18.67 1.73 4.84
N PRO A 69 -18.75 1.99 6.16
CA PRO A 69 -18.60 3.34 6.72
C PRO A 69 -17.24 3.96 6.36
N LEU A 70 -17.22 5.29 6.21
CA LEU A 70 -16.02 6.07 5.89
C LEU A 70 -14.92 5.86 6.93
N GLU A 71 -15.30 5.85 8.20
CA GLU A 71 -14.40 5.71 9.35
C GLU A 71 -13.64 4.39 9.26
N ARG A 72 -14.33 3.31 8.89
CA ARG A 72 -13.73 1.99 8.72
C ARG A 72 -12.77 1.97 7.54
N PHE A 73 -13.19 2.52 6.40
CA PHE A 73 -12.35 2.59 5.21
C PHE A 73 -11.02 3.33 5.45
N ILE A 74 -11.06 4.45 6.20
CA ILE A 74 -9.87 5.24 6.54
C ILE A 74 -9.03 4.54 7.60
N SER A 75 -9.66 3.96 8.63
CA SER A 75 -8.94 3.26 9.71
C SER A 75 -8.19 2.03 9.20
N ASP A 76 -8.74 1.32 8.22
CA ASP A 76 -8.09 0.13 7.64
C ASP A 76 -6.86 0.49 6.78
N ARG A 77 -6.79 1.73 6.27
CA ARG A 77 -5.74 2.21 5.35
C ARG A 77 -4.81 3.26 5.95
N SER A 78 -4.99 3.61 7.23
CA SER A 78 -4.19 4.63 7.90
C SER A 78 -4.02 4.33 9.39
N VAL A 79 -3.13 5.06 10.05
CA VAL A 79 -2.93 4.95 11.52
C VAL A 79 -3.93 5.83 12.29
N ALA A 80 -4.93 6.40 11.61
CA ALA A 80 -5.90 7.30 12.21
C ALA A 80 -6.83 6.56 13.18
N LYS A 81 -7.10 7.18 14.34
CA LYS A 81 -8.09 6.72 15.31
C LYS A 81 -9.24 7.73 15.38
N PHE A 82 -10.47 7.25 15.23
CA PHE A 82 -11.66 8.09 15.32
C PHE A 82 -12.29 8.01 16.71
N THR A 83 -12.76 9.15 17.20
CA THR A 83 -13.59 9.27 18.40
C THR A 83 -14.90 9.94 18.05
N HIS A 84 -15.99 9.55 18.69
CA HIS A 84 -17.28 10.20 18.47
C HIS A 84 -17.45 11.38 19.43
N GLY A 85 -17.69 12.57 18.88
CA GLY A 85 -17.95 13.80 19.62
C GLY A 85 -19.12 14.56 19.01
N LEU A 86 -19.73 15.46 19.78
CA LEU A 86 -20.86 16.29 19.35
C LEU A 86 -20.40 17.74 19.22
N CYS A 87 -20.54 18.34 18.03
CA CYS A 87 -20.22 19.76 17.85
C CYS A 87 -21.24 20.66 18.57
N PRO A 88 -20.89 21.93 18.88
CA PRO A 88 -21.80 22.85 19.57
C PRO A 88 -23.14 23.04 18.85
N GLU A 89 -23.12 23.08 17.52
CA GLU A 89 -24.33 23.23 16.68
C GLU A 89 -25.26 22.03 16.82
N CYS A 90 -24.74 20.80 16.70
CA CYS A 90 -25.54 19.59 16.89
C CYS A 90 -26.06 19.47 18.33
N ARG A 91 -25.26 19.90 19.31
CA ARG A 91 -25.71 19.94 20.72
C ARG A 91 -26.91 20.86 20.88
N GLN A 92 -26.87 22.05 20.28
CA GLN A 92 -27.97 23.00 20.35
C GLN A 92 -29.19 22.56 19.52
N SER A 93 -28.99 21.93 18.37
CA SER A 93 -30.10 21.45 17.55
C SER A 93 -30.82 20.24 18.16
N GLN A 94 -30.10 19.29 18.75
CA GLN A 94 -30.68 18.04 19.25
C GLN A 94 -31.10 18.13 20.72
N TYR A 95 -30.37 18.91 21.51
CA TYR A 95 -30.58 19.02 22.97
C TYR A 95 -30.78 20.47 23.42
N GLY A 96 -30.81 21.45 22.52
CA GLY A 96 -30.93 22.85 22.92
C GLY A 96 -32.21 23.15 23.66
N ASP A 97 -33.31 22.45 23.36
CA ASP A 97 -34.56 22.60 24.10
C ASP A 97 -34.46 21.91 25.47
N CYS A 98 -33.91 20.68 25.53
CA CYS A 98 -33.68 19.93 26.77
C CYS A 98 -32.65 20.58 27.72
N LEU A 99 -31.74 21.42 27.21
CA LEU A 99 -30.75 22.15 28.00
C LEU A 99 -31.24 23.53 28.46
N LYS A 100 -32.32 24.06 27.85
CA LYS A 100 -32.91 25.36 28.21
C LYS A 100 -33.96 25.22 29.31
N THR A 101 -34.76 24.16 29.26
CA THR A 101 -35.63 23.83 30.38
C THR A 101 -34.78 23.18 31.45
N GLY A 102 -34.74 23.79 32.64
CA GLY A 102 -34.08 23.23 33.83
C GLY A 102 -34.77 21.98 34.37
N ASP A 103 -35.32 21.15 33.49
CA ASP A 103 -36.00 19.91 33.83
C ASP A 103 -34.94 18.81 33.86
N ARG A 104 -34.30 18.70 35.02
CA ARG A 104 -33.57 17.50 35.41
C ARG A 104 -34.62 16.49 35.89
N PRO A 105 -34.59 15.22 35.43
CA PRO A 105 -35.43 14.18 36.04
C PRO A 105 -35.10 13.99 37.53
#